data_AF-A0AAJ0DJS7-F1
#
_entry.id   AF-A0AAJ0DJS7-F1
#
_cell.length_a   1.000
_cell.length_b   1.000
_cell.length_c   1.000
_cell.angle_alpha   90.00
_cell.angle_beta   90.00
_cell.angle_gamma   90.00
#
_symmetry.space_group_name_H-M   'P 1'
#
loop_
_entity.id
_entity.type
_entity.pdbx_description
1 polymer ?
#
loop_
_entity_poly.entity_id
_entity_poly.type
_entity_poly.pdbx_seq_one_letter_code
_entity_poly.pdbx_strand_id
1 'polypeptide(L)'
;MPDLRIPIRSGAHRIAAIALYRALLTQCAAVPFAVAQQDELQNIVRNRFKQAQHSHSIQRLRVAFEAGYEAIDHLDNAVAGSEESTSYIVGLLERAPVGVKTTPTHPTAARRGGSGEKAAKGKHEIKQPRTSLFDRPLPLEKLSGPRHVPVLFNANRVPVLRLKKPQPQALSLYIHKRVVQRQKWHNQRMQLQRERVVAGYEDEWDELVSSTKGAPNTAGLSITEAMAGMGEREEGSWEGSVDEALHVVHGRIVGEKEKNREMAAKMQGVVDREREVFERESWERKEEDRRRRELSSDDRQQRHDATNGVK
;
A
#
# COMPACT_ATOMS: atom_id res chain seq x y z
N MET A 1 -13.96 -13.86 29.42
CA MET A 1 -12.49 -14.00 29.50
C MET A 1 -11.89 -12.63 29.26
N PRO A 2 -11.08 -12.04 30.15
CA PRO A 2 -10.45 -10.75 29.88
C PRO A 2 -9.51 -10.88 28.67
N ASP A 3 -9.71 -10.04 27.66
CA ASP A 3 -8.89 -9.98 26.46
C ASP A 3 -7.46 -9.54 26.83
N LEU A 4 -6.53 -10.49 26.98
CA LEU A 4 -5.10 -10.22 27.12
C LEU A 4 -4.53 -9.72 25.79
N ARG A 5 -4.83 -8.46 25.44
CA ARG A 5 -4.27 -7.81 24.26
C ARG A 5 -2.79 -7.57 24.49
N ILE A 6 -1.97 -7.93 23.51
CA ILE A 6 -0.54 -7.63 23.51
C ILE A 6 -0.38 -6.11 23.72
N PRO A 7 0.45 -5.64 24.68
CA PRO A 7 0.55 -4.23 25.06
C PRO A 7 0.74 -3.27 23.87
N ILE A 8 1.51 -3.65 22.85
CA ILE A 8 1.73 -2.84 21.64
C ILE A 8 0.45 -2.55 20.83
N ARG A 9 -0.58 -3.39 20.98
CA ARG A 9 -1.90 -3.24 20.34
C ARG A 9 -2.93 -2.61 21.29
N SER A 10 -2.54 -2.29 22.53
CA SER A 10 -3.37 -1.50 23.45
C SER A 10 -3.13 -0.02 23.21
N GLY A 11 -4.20 0.72 22.91
CA GLY A 11 -4.14 2.18 22.76
C GLY A 11 -3.66 2.88 24.03
N ALA A 12 -4.07 2.40 25.20
CA ALA A 12 -3.68 2.96 26.50
C ALA A 12 -2.16 2.88 26.74
N HIS A 13 -1.54 1.73 26.43
CA HIS A 13 -0.09 1.57 26.54
C HIS A 13 0.66 2.52 25.60
N ARG A 14 0.19 2.67 24.36
CA ARG A 14 0.80 3.59 23.39
C ARG A 14 0.74 5.03 23.87
N ILE A 15 -0.38 5.47 24.43
CA ILE A 15 -0.55 6.83 24.97
C ILE A 15 0.39 7.03 26.16
N ALA A 16 0.41 6.09 27.13
CA ALA A 16 1.27 6.17 28.31
C ALA A 16 2.77 6.21 27.95
N ALA A 17 3.21 5.37 26.99
CA ALA A 17 4.59 5.36 26.53
C ALA A 17 5.00 6.68 25.84
N ILE A 18 4.10 7.26 25.03
CA ILE A 18 4.36 8.55 24.37
C ILE A 18 4.39 9.69 25.40
N ALA A 19 3.49 9.68 26.37
CA ALA A 19 3.45 10.68 27.44
C ALA A 19 4.74 10.64 28.27
N LEU A 20 5.17 9.45 28.73
CA LEU A 20 6.42 9.26 29.47
C LEU A 20 7.63 9.70 28.65
N TYR A 21 7.69 9.32 27.38
CA TYR A 21 8.77 9.72 26.47
C TYR A 21 8.87 11.24 26.32
N ARG A 22 7.73 11.93 26.17
CA ARG A 22 7.69 13.40 26.06
C ARG A 22 8.07 14.08 27.36
N ALA A 23 7.58 13.59 28.50
CA ALA A 23 7.90 14.13 29.82
C ALA A 23 9.42 14.06 30.08
N LEU A 24 10.03 12.89 29.89
CA LEU A 24 11.47 12.70 30.04
C LEU A 24 12.30 13.63 29.14
N LEU A 25 11.96 13.74 27.85
CA LEU A 25 12.69 14.65 26.96
C LEU A 25 12.53 16.13 27.33
N THR A 26 11.35 16.51 27.81
CA THR A 26 11.08 17.89 28.25
C THR A 26 11.89 18.22 29.49
N GLN A 27 11.93 17.30 30.46
CA GLN A 27 12.69 17.48 31.70
C GLN A 27 14.21 17.44 31.45
N CYS A 28 14.71 16.53 30.60
CA CYS A 28 16.13 16.53 30.21
C CYS A 28 16.59 17.86 29.57
N ALA A 29 15.69 18.59 28.91
CA ALA A 29 15.98 19.92 28.36
C ALA A 29 15.88 21.05 29.41
N ALA A 30 15.10 20.84 30.48
CA ALA A 30 14.90 21.82 31.56
C ALA A 30 15.99 21.77 32.64
N VAL A 31 16.71 20.66 32.79
CA VAL A 31 17.76 20.54 33.82
C VAL A 31 18.92 21.50 33.53
N PRO A 32 19.45 22.24 34.53
CA PRO A 32 20.55 23.19 34.36
C PRO A 32 21.92 22.52 34.18
N PHE A 33 22.05 21.67 33.15
CA PHE A 33 23.31 21.01 32.75
C PHE A 33 23.92 21.68 31.51
N ALA A 34 25.18 21.36 31.22
CA ALA A 34 25.82 21.77 29.98
C ALA A 34 25.09 21.16 28.77
N VAL A 35 25.00 21.91 27.66
CA VAL A 35 24.29 21.51 26.44
C VAL A 35 24.69 20.10 25.95
N ALA A 36 25.98 19.77 26.04
CA ALA A 36 26.49 18.45 25.66
C ALA A 36 25.92 17.31 26.55
N GLN A 37 25.80 17.53 27.86
CA GLN A 37 25.26 16.54 28.79
C GLN A 37 23.74 16.38 28.62
N GLN A 38 23.04 17.47 28.30
CA GLN A 38 21.61 17.43 27.96
C GLN A 38 21.38 16.59 26.68
N ASP A 39 22.21 16.79 25.65
CA ASP A 39 22.13 16.00 24.42
C ASP A 39 22.42 14.52 24.67
N GLU A 40 23.42 14.20 25.49
CA GLU A 40 23.72 12.82 25.90
C GLU A 40 22.54 12.16 26.63
N LEU A 41 21.91 12.86 27.58
CA LEU A 41 20.74 12.37 28.32
C LEU A 41 19.56 12.11 27.38
N GLN A 42 19.26 13.06 26.48
CA GLN A 42 18.19 12.89 25.49
C GLN A 42 18.47 11.71 24.55
N ASN A 43 19.73 11.49 24.18
CA ASN A 43 20.11 10.36 23.34
C ASN A 43 19.97 9.03 24.07
N ILE A 44 20.34 8.97 25.36
CA ILE A 44 20.12 7.79 26.20
C ILE A 44 18.62 7.45 26.25
N VAL A 45 17.76 8.43 26.51
CA VAL A 45 16.30 8.24 26.54
C VAL A 45 15.79 7.71 25.20
N ARG A 46 16.14 8.38 24.08
CA ARG A 46 15.75 7.95 22.72
C ARG A 46 16.19 6.51 22.42
N ASN A 47 17.42 6.16 22.80
CA ASN A 47 17.97 4.82 22.60
C ASN A 47 17.25 3.75 23.41
N ARG A 48 16.92 4.03 24.66
CA ARG A 48 16.21 3.08 25.53
C ARG A 48 14.79 2.81 25.06
N PHE A 49 14.05 3.86 24.68
CA PHE A 49 12.71 3.69 24.09
C PHE A 49 12.75 2.92 22.76
N LYS A 50 13.77 3.15 21.93
CA LYS A 50 13.96 2.39 20.69
C LYS A 50 14.28 0.91 20.94
N GLN A 51 15.11 0.60 21.93
CA GLN A 51 15.40 -0.79 22.34
C GLN A 51 14.14 -1.49 22.89
N ALA A 52 13.32 -0.77 23.64
CA ALA A 52 12.11 -1.31 24.25
C ALA A 52 10.91 -1.44 23.29
N GLN A 53 10.97 -0.88 22.07
CA GLN A 53 9.86 -0.81 21.11
C GLN A 53 9.21 -2.18 20.79
N HIS A 54 10.00 -3.26 20.79
CA HIS A 54 9.51 -4.61 20.48
C HIS A 54 9.34 -5.48 21.74
N SER A 55 9.35 -4.88 22.93
CA SER A 55 9.11 -5.60 24.18
C SER A 55 7.62 -5.89 24.34
N HIS A 56 7.25 -7.17 24.39
CA HIS A 56 5.86 -7.61 24.48
C HIS A 56 5.47 -8.19 25.86
N SER A 57 6.45 -8.30 26.78
CA SER A 57 6.22 -8.85 28.12
C SER A 57 5.67 -7.77 29.07
N ILE A 58 4.48 -8.01 29.62
CA ILE A 58 3.79 -7.09 30.54
C ILE A 58 4.65 -6.81 31.79
N GLN A 59 5.26 -7.84 32.37
CA GLN A 59 6.10 -7.70 33.57
C GLN A 59 7.34 -6.84 33.31
N ARG A 60 8.00 -7.03 32.16
CA ARG A 60 9.15 -6.20 31.78
C ARG A 60 8.75 -4.76 31.51
N LEU A 61 7.59 -4.54 30.90
CA LEU A 61 7.06 -3.19 30.66
C LEU A 61 6.74 -2.51 31.99
N ARG A 62 6.12 -3.19 32.95
CA ARG A 62 5.81 -2.64 34.27
C ARG A 62 7.07 -2.11 34.97
N VAL A 63 8.11 -2.93 35.09
CA VAL A 63 9.39 -2.54 35.70
C VAL A 63 10.03 -1.37 34.93
N ALA A 64 9.93 -1.37 33.60
CA ALA A 64 10.45 -0.27 32.79
C ALA A 64 9.68 1.05 32.96
N PHE A 65 8.36 0.99 33.17
CA PHE A 65 7.55 2.17 33.47
C PHE A 65 7.84 2.70 34.89
N GLU A 66 7.92 1.81 35.89
CA GLU A 66 8.29 2.17 37.26
C GLU A 66 9.64 2.90 37.28
N ALA A 67 10.68 2.32 36.65
CA ALA A 67 11.99 2.97 36.50
C ALA A 67 11.94 4.28 35.69
N GLY A 68 11.01 4.40 34.75
CA GLY A 68 10.80 5.62 33.96
C GLY A 68 10.20 6.76 34.77
N TYR A 69 9.28 6.46 35.69
CA TYR A 69 8.70 7.43 36.62
C TYR A 69 9.70 7.85 37.70
N GLU A 70 10.46 6.90 38.25
CA GLU A 70 11.57 7.22 39.17
C GLU A 70 12.61 8.14 38.51
N ALA A 71 12.92 7.92 37.24
CA ALA A 71 13.82 8.79 36.49
C ALA A 71 13.26 10.21 36.30
N ILE A 72 11.95 10.35 36.13
CA ILE A 72 11.27 11.66 36.10
C ILE A 72 11.42 12.36 37.45
N ASP A 73 11.19 11.66 38.56
CA ASP A 73 11.29 12.25 39.90
C ASP A 73 12.70 12.80 40.17
N HIS A 74 13.75 12.05 39.77
CA HIS A 74 15.13 12.53 39.88
C HIS A 74 15.43 13.73 38.97
N LEU A 75 14.85 13.79 37.77
CA LEU A 75 15.01 14.92 36.85
C LEU A 75 14.27 16.17 37.37
N ASP A 76 13.05 16.04 37.87
CA ASP A 76 12.28 17.15 38.45
C ASP A 76 12.97 17.69 39.71
N ASN A 77 13.51 16.82 40.56
CA ASN A 77 14.31 17.24 41.72
C ASN A 77 15.61 17.96 41.30
N ALA A 78 16.22 17.56 40.20
CA ALA A 78 17.38 18.24 39.64
C ALA A 78 17.02 19.60 39.03
N VAL A 79 15.84 19.75 38.40
CA VAL A 79 15.30 21.04 37.95
C VAL A 79 15.02 21.96 39.14
N ALA A 80 14.53 21.41 40.25
CA ALA A 80 14.30 22.12 41.49
C ALA A 80 15.58 22.54 42.24
N GLY A 81 16.77 22.12 41.76
CA GLY A 81 18.06 22.52 42.32
C GLY A 81 18.64 21.58 43.39
N SER A 82 18.16 20.34 43.48
CA SER A 82 18.72 19.33 44.40
C SER A 82 20.09 18.84 43.93
N GLU A 83 21.14 19.13 44.72
CA GLU A 83 22.53 18.69 44.45
C GLU A 83 22.70 17.17 44.46
N GLU A 84 21.92 16.46 45.28
CA GLU A 84 21.92 14.99 45.37
C GLU A 84 21.44 14.35 44.08
N SER A 85 20.34 14.88 43.53
CA SER A 85 19.75 14.38 42.28
C SER A 85 20.63 14.70 41.08
N THR A 86 21.25 15.89 41.04
CA THR A 86 22.22 16.23 39.98
C THR A 86 23.45 15.34 40.04
N SER A 87 23.99 15.06 41.23
CA SER A 87 25.16 14.19 41.41
C SER A 87 24.84 12.75 41.02
N TYR A 88 23.66 12.26 41.36
CA TYR A 88 23.17 10.94 40.96
C TYR A 88 23.08 10.80 39.43
N ILE A 89 22.52 11.80 38.74
CA ILE A 89 22.39 11.79 37.28
C ILE A 89 23.77 11.87 36.60
N VAL A 90 24.68 12.69 37.11
CA VAL A 90 26.05 12.77 36.58
C VAL A 90 26.78 11.44 36.76
N GLY A 91 26.69 10.80 37.94
CA GLY A 91 27.26 9.47 38.16
C GLY A 91 26.66 8.39 37.24
N LEU A 92 25.36 8.48 36.93
CA LEU A 92 24.71 7.60 35.98
C LEU A 92 25.18 7.86 34.54
N LEU A 93 25.38 9.13 34.18
CA LEU A 93 25.93 9.53 32.88
C LEU A 93 27.35 8.98 32.72
N GLU A 94 28.21 9.10 33.74
CA GLU A 94 29.59 8.57 33.70
C GLU A 94 29.62 7.06 33.53
N ARG A 95 28.71 6.33 34.19
CA ARG A 95 28.59 4.88 34.08
C ARG A 95 27.99 4.41 32.75
N ALA A 96 27.29 5.28 32.02
CA ALA A 96 26.62 4.91 30.78
C ALA A 96 27.63 4.65 29.65
N PRO A 97 27.47 3.55 28.88
CA PRO A 97 28.37 3.25 27.78
C PRO A 97 28.26 4.29 26.66
N VAL A 98 29.41 4.65 26.06
CA VAL A 98 29.53 5.71 25.03
C VAL A 98 28.58 5.49 23.85
N GLY A 99 28.32 4.23 23.48
CA GLY A 99 27.41 3.89 22.38
C GLY A 99 25.92 4.19 22.63
N VAL A 100 25.53 4.52 23.87
CA VAL A 100 24.14 4.91 24.21
C VAL A 100 24.01 6.44 24.37
N LYS A 101 25.13 7.14 24.57
CA LYS A 101 25.23 8.61 24.66
C LYS A 101 25.23 9.30 23.29
N THR A 102 25.76 8.62 22.28
CA THR A 102 25.79 9.14 20.93
C THR A 102 24.40 9.12 20.30
N THR A 103 24.06 10.17 19.55
CA THR A 103 22.90 10.16 18.68
C THR A 103 22.99 8.90 17.81
N PRO A 104 21.91 8.11 17.68
CA PRO A 104 21.88 7.07 16.66
C PRO A 104 22.19 7.75 15.35
N THR A 105 23.36 7.44 14.79
CA THR A 105 23.56 7.61 13.36
C THR A 105 22.50 6.71 12.75
N HIS A 106 21.33 7.30 12.43
CA HIS A 106 20.47 6.72 11.44
C HIS A 106 21.43 6.39 10.29
N PRO A 107 21.50 5.14 9.81
CA PRO A 107 22.16 4.91 8.54
C PRO A 107 21.37 5.70 7.52
N THR A 108 21.72 6.98 7.36
CA THR A 108 21.25 7.91 6.36
C THR A 108 21.70 7.32 5.06
N ALA A 109 20.82 6.53 4.44
CA ALA A 109 20.91 6.07 3.06
C ALA A 109 22.16 5.27 2.63
N ALA A 110 23.24 5.17 3.41
CA ALA A 110 24.49 4.53 2.99
C ALA A 110 24.40 2.99 3.02
N ARG A 111 23.53 2.41 3.88
CA ARG A 111 23.25 0.96 3.85
C ARG A 111 22.23 0.54 2.78
N ARG A 112 21.72 1.49 1.97
CA ARG A 112 21.12 1.18 0.66
C ARG A 112 22.18 1.12 -0.46
N GLY A 113 23.46 1.35 -0.15
CA GLY A 113 24.57 1.19 -1.10
C GLY A 113 24.93 -0.27 -1.42
N GLY A 114 24.68 -1.21 -0.50
CA GLY A 114 25.04 -2.64 -0.70
C GLY A 114 24.14 -3.42 -1.67
N SER A 115 22.98 -2.86 -2.05
CA SER A 115 22.12 -3.40 -3.11
C SER A 115 21.97 -2.45 -4.30
N GLY A 116 22.59 -1.26 -4.21
CA GLY A 116 22.60 -0.25 -5.27
C GLY A 116 23.52 -0.60 -6.44
N GLU A 117 24.65 -1.28 -6.21
CA GLU A 117 25.58 -1.64 -7.29
C GLU A 117 25.06 -2.77 -8.19
N LYS A 118 24.19 -3.65 -7.67
CA LYS A 118 23.46 -4.62 -8.52
C LYS A 118 22.22 -4.02 -9.19
N ALA A 119 21.72 -2.88 -8.73
CA ALA A 119 20.61 -2.16 -9.36
C ALA A 119 21.07 -1.09 -10.37
N ALA A 120 22.30 -0.61 -10.27
CA ALA A 120 22.88 0.39 -11.18
C ALA A 120 23.47 -0.24 -12.46
N LYS A 121 23.88 -1.51 -12.44
CA LYS A 121 24.27 -2.24 -13.67
C LYS A 121 23.10 -2.63 -14.59
N GLY A 122 21.86 -2.29 -14.23
CA GLY A 122 20.67 -2.58 -15.03
C GLY A 122 20.04 -1.38 -15.74
N LYS A 123 20.73 -0.23 -15.81
CA LYS A 123 20.19 0.99 -16.44
C LYS A 123 20.81 1.19 -17.82
N HIS A 124 19.91 1.14 -18.82
CA HIS A 124 20.10 1.49 -20.23
C HIS A 124 20.76 0.44 -21.14
N GLU A 125 20.39 -0.83 -21.02
CA GLU A 125 20.11 -1.52 -22.28
C GLU A 125 18.89 -0.83 -22.87
N ILE A 126 19.05 -0.24 -24.06
CA ILE A 126 17.96 0.24 -24.91
C ILE A 126 17.08 -0.98 -25.16
N LYS A 127 16.11 -1.22 -24.28
CA LYS A 127 15.09 -2.23 -24.48
C LYS A 127 14.39 -1.80 -25.76
N GLN A 128 14.59 -2.58 -26.82
CA GLN A 128 13.92 -2.43 -28.10
C GLN A 128 12.47 -1.96 -27.85
N PRO A 129 11.97 -0.97 -28.61
CA PRO A 129 10.63 -0.45 -28.41
C PRO A 129 9.67 -1.64 -28.36
N ARG A 130 9.03 -1.82 -27.20
CA ARG A 130 8.11 -2.95 -27.02
C ARG A 130 6.95 -2.72 -27.96
N THR A 131 6.79 -3.59 -28.94
CA THR A 131 5.63 -3.53 -29.84
C THR A 131 4.35 -3.53 -29.00
N SER A 132 3.44 -2.62 -29.31
CA SER A 132 2.19 -2.51 -28.55
C SER A 132 1.44 -3.84 -28.60
N LEU A 133 0.75 -4.17 -27.52
CA LEU A 133 -0.10 -5.35 -27.45
C LEU A 133 -1.19 -5.32 -28.54
N PHE A 134 -1.64 -4.12 -28.90
CA PHE A 134 -2.77 -3.91 -29.80
C PHE A 134 -2.39 -3.88 -31.29
N ASP A 135 -1.11 -3.72 -31.63
CA ASP A 135 -0.59 -3.67 -33.00
C ASP A 135 -0.46 -5.07 -33.64
N ARG A 136 -1.02 -6.08 -32.99
CA ARG A 136 -1.07 -7.47 -33.45
C ARG A 136 -2.17 -7.65 -34.50
N PRO A 137 -1.96 -8.51 -35.51
CA PRO A 137 -0.94 -9.56 -35.62
C PRO A 137 0.44 -9.09 -36.14
N LEU A 138 1.53 -9.68 -35.63
CA LEU A 138 2.90 -9.38 -36.10
C LEU A 138 3.23 -10.12 -37.42
N PRO A 139 4.05 -9.56 -38.32
CA PRO A 139 4.60 -10.28 -39.47
C PRO A 139 5.41 -11.52 -39.07
N LEU A 140 5.47 -12.53 -39.95
CA LEU A 140 6.21 -13.80 -39.75
C LEU A 140 7.68 -13.59 -39.42
N GLU A 141 8.34 -12.60 -40.04
CA GLU A 141 9.75 -12.26 -39.80
C GLU A 141 10.05 -11.84 -38.36
N LYS A 142 9.05 -11.28 -37.66
CA LYS A 142 9.19 -10.83 -36.27
C LYS A 142 8.83 -11.91 -35.25
N LEU A 143 8.44 -13.11 -35.70
CA LEU A 143 8.06 -14.23 -34.86
C LEU A 143 9.23 -15.21 -34.71
N SER A 144 9.51 -15.63 -33.47
CA SER A 144 10.57 -16.60 -33.15
C SER A 144 10.13 -18.06 -33.37
N GLY A 145 9.16 -18.31 -34.26
CA GLY A 145 8.56 -19.63 -34.49
C GLY A 145 7.10 -19.56 -34.96
N PRO A 146 6.35 -20.67 -34.90
CA PRO A 146 4.93 -20.69 -35.28
C PRO A 146 4.12 -19.69 -34.47
N ARG A 147 3.21 -18.98 -35.12
CA ARG A 147 2.27 -18.08 -34.46
C ARG A 147 1.44 -18.84 -33.43
N HIS A 148 1.17 -18.21 -32.30
CA HIS A 148 0.28 -18.73 -31.28
C HIS A 148 -0.77 -17.68 -30.93
N VAL A 149 -2.04 -18.09 -30.89
CA VAL A 149 -3.17 -17.21 -30.56
C VAL A 149 -3.14 -16.88 -29.06
N PRO A 150 -3.02 -15.61 -28.67
CA PRO A 150 -3.06 -15.23 -27.26
C PRO A 150 -4.36 -15.66 -26.57
N VAL A 151 -4.28 -15.95 -25.27
CA VAL A 151 -5.46 -16.35 -24.48
C VAL A 151 -5.92 -15.16 -23.64
N LEU A 152 -7.13 -14.66 -23.91
CA LEU A 152 -7.80 -13.69 -23.05
C LEU A 152 -8.41 -14.42 -21.86
N PHE A 153 -8.13 -13.97 -20.65
CA PHE A 153 -8.73 -14.50 -19.44
C PHE A 153 -9.05 -13.40 -18.44
N ASN A 154 -9.98 -13.69 -17.54
CA ASN A 154 -10.40 -12.77 -16.48
C ASN A 154 -9.68 -13.12 -15.18
N ALA A 155 -8.77 -12.25 -14.72
CA ALA A 155 -8.07 -12.39 -13.44
C ALA A 155 -8.73 -11.46 -12.41
N ASN A 156 -9.69 -11.96 -11.63
CA ASN A 156 -10.40 -11.17 -10.61
C ASN A 156 -10.95 -9.85 -11.13
N ARG A 157 -11.72 -9.91 -12.24
CA ARG A 157 -12.35 -8.77 -12.92
C ARG A 157 -11.36 -7.86 -13.67
N VAL A 158 -10.09 -8.23 -13.78
CA VAL A 158 -9.10 -7.59 -14.66
C VAL A 158 -8.95 -8.45 -15.92
N PRO A 159 -9.24 -7.92 -17.12
CA PRO A 159 -8.98 -8.64 -18.36
C PRO A 159 -7.48 -8.68 -18.63
N VAL A 160 -6.98 -9.86 -18.96
CA VAL A 160 -5.55 -10.06 -19.19
C VAL A 160 -5.36 -10.89 -20.45
N LEU A 161 -4.57 -10.38 -21.37
CA LEU A 161 -4.14 -11.11 -22.56
C LEU A 161 -2.81 -11.82 -22.29
N ARG A 162 -2.81 -13.15 -22.27
CA ARG A 162 -1.60 -13.96 -22.06
C ARG A 162 -0.99 -14.35 -23.40
N LEU A 163 0.20 -13.80 -23.67
CA LEU A 163 0.97 -14.09 -24.88
C LEU A 163 1.79 -15.40 -24.80
N LYS A 164 2.43 -15.66 -23.66
CA LYS A 164 3.32 -16.83 -23.45
C LYS A 164 3.16 -17.40 -22.04
N LYS A 165 3.49 -18.68 -21.86
CA LYS A 165 3.70 -19.34 -20.56
C LYS A 165 5.21 -19.53 -20.30
N PRO A 166 5.70 -19.38 -19.06
CA PRO A 166 5.01 -18.92 -17.85
C PRO A 166 4.63 -17.42 -17.92
N GLN A 167 3.71 -16.98 -17.05
CA GLN A 167 3.29 -15.58 -17.01
C GLN A 167 4.46 -14.69 -16.59
N PRO A 168 4.69 -13.53 -17.25
CA PRO A 168 5.74 -12.62 -16.83
C PRO A 168 5.46 -12.06 -15.43
N GLN A 169 6.48 -12.01 -14.58
CA GLN A 169 6.36 -11.57 -13.19
C GLN A 169 5.75 -10.17 -13.05
N ALA A 170 6.10 -9.25 -13.96
CA ALA A 170 5.55 -7.89 -13.97
C ALA A 170 4.02 -7.87 -14.12
N LEU A 171 3.46 -8.80 -14.91
CA LEU A 171 2.02 -8.90 -15.12
C LEU A 171 1.32 -9.50 -13.89
N SER A 172 1.92 -10.52 -13.27
CA SER A 172 1.41 -11.08 -12.01
C SER A 172 1.35 -10.02 -10.90
N LEU A 173 2.42 -9.23 -10.75
CA LEU A 173 2.46 -8.12 -9.79
C LEU A 173 1.41 -7.04 -10.07
N TYR A 174 1.19 -6.71 -11.35
CA TYR A 174 0.15 -5.76 -11.75
C TYR A 174 -1.25 -6.27 -11.36
N ILE A 175 -1.57 -7.52 -11.67
CA ILE A 175 -2.84 -8.14 -11.30
C ILE A 175 -3.03 -8.10 -9.78
N HIS A 176 -2.01 -8.50 -9.02
CA HIS A 176 -2.07 -8.49 -7.56
C HIS A 176 -2.36 -7.08 -7.01
N LYS A 177 -1.65 -6.05 -7.51
CA LYS A 177 -1.88 -4.66 -7.10
C LYS A 177 -3.32 -4.21 -7.37
N ARG A 178 -3.88 -4.59 -8.52
CA ARG A 178 -5.27 -4.27 -8.88
C ARG A 178 -6.28 -4.96 -7.96
N VAL A 179 -6.06 -6.24 -7.67
CA VAL A 179 -6.92 -7.02 -6.75
C VAL A 179 -6.92 -6.39 -5.36
N VAL A 180 -5.74 -6.05 -4.81
CA VAL A 180 -5.62 -5.40 -3.51
C VAL A 180 -6.30 -4.02 -3.51
N GLN A 181 -6.12 -3.23 -4.56
CA GLN A 181 -6.75 -1.91 -4.67
C GLN A 181 -8.28 -2.01 -4.65
N ARG A 182 -8.85 -2.96 -5.40
CA ARG A 182 -10.29 -3.20 -5.42
C ARG A 182 -10.80 -3.68 -4.06
N GLN A 183 -10.07 -4.56 -3.39
CA GLN A 183 -10.42 -4.99 -2.04
C GLN A 183 -10.49 -3.81 -1.07
N LYS A 184 -9.56 -2.84 -1.18
CA LYS A 184 -9.61 -1.61 -0.36
C LYS A 184 -10.89 -0.81 -0.60
N TRP A 185 -11.30 -0.63 -1.85
CA TRP A 185 -12.55 0.08 -2.17
C TRP A 185 -13.78 -0.67 -1.66
N HIS A 186 -13.81 -2.01 -1.79
CA HIS A 186 -14.90 -2.79 -1.20
C HIS A 186 -14.95 -2.68 0.32
N ASN A 187 -13.80 -2.77 0.99
CA ASN A 187 -13.72 -2.58 2.44
C ASN A 187 -14.19 -1.18 2.85
N GLN A 188 -13.75 -0.14 2.13
CA GLN A 188 -14.17 1.23 2.37
C GLN A 188 -15.68 1.41 2.18
N ARG A 189 -16.25 0.85 1.11
CA ARG A 189 -17.70 0.87 0.88
C ARG A 189 -18.45 0.19 2.03
N MET A 190 -18.00 -0.99 2.45
CA MET A 190 -18.63 -1.72 3.56
C MET A 190 -18.51 -0.96 4.89
N GLN A 191 -17.41 -0.25 5.11
CA GLN A 191 -17.22 0.61 6.28
C GLN A 191 -18.19 1.79 6.26
N LEU A 192 -18.21 2.54 5.15
CA LEU A 192 -19.12 3.69 4.98
C LEU A 192 -20.60 3.28 5.09
N GLN A 193 -20.97 2.09 4.59
CA GLN A 193 -22.34 1.56 4.76
C GLN A 193 -22.72 1.34 6.23
N ARG A 194 -21.76 1.01 7.10
CA ARG A 194 -22.00 0.91 8.54
C ARG A 194 -22.05 2.29 9.19
N GLU A 195 -21.14 3.18 8.79
CA GLU A 195 -21.08 4.56 9.28
C GLU A 195 -22.36 5.33 8.93
N ARG A 196 -22.97 5.06 7.78
CA ARG A 196 -24.26 5.64 7.36
C ARG A 196 -25.37 5.44 8.39
N VAL A 197 -25.43 4.24 9.00
CA VAL A 197 -26.44 3.93 10.03
C VAL A 197 -26.21 4.77 11.28
N VAL A 198 -24.94 4.93 11.69
CA VAL A 198 -24.58 5.77 12.83
C VAL A 198 -24.87 7.23 12.53
N ALA A 199 -24.52 7.70 11.34
CA ALA A 199 -24.75 9.06 10.89
C ALA A 199 -26.23 9.44 10.90
N GLY A 200 -27.13 8.52 10.52
CA GLY A 200 -28.57 8.75 10.65
C GLY A 200 -29.03 8.95 12.09
N TYR A 201 -28.45 8.22 13.06
CA TYR A 201 -28.74 8.46 14.48
C TYR A 201 -28.15 9.78 14.99
N GLU A 202 -27.01 10.23 14.46
CA GLU A 202 -26.45 11.55 14.79
C GLU A 202 -27.33 12.68 14.24
N ASP A 203 -27.86 12.53 13.02
CA ASP A 203 -28.83 13.48 12.44
C ASP A 203 -30.11 13.56 13.31
N GLU A 204 -30.66 12.42 13.73
CA GLU A 204 -31.80 12.38 14.68
C GLU A 204 -31.44 13.06 16.02
N TRP A 205 -30.21 12.88 16.50
CA TRP A 205 -29.76 13.50 17.74
C TRP A 205 -29.60 15.01 17.61
N ASP A 206 -29.04 15.50 16.50
CA ASP A 206 -28.92 16.93 16.21
C ASP A 206 -30.30 17.60 16.12
N GLU A 207 -31.30 16.91 15.55
CA GLU A 207 -32.68 17.38 15.55
C GLU A 207 -33.25 17.50 16.98
N LEU A 208 -33.06 16.48 17.82
CA LEU A 208 -33.49 16.49 19.22
C LEU A 208 -32.80 17.58 20.04
N VAL A 209 -31.49 17.77 19.85
CA VAL A 209 -30.70 18.81 20.55
C VAL A 209 -31.12 20.20 20.10
N SER A 210 -31.35 20.39 18.80
CA SER A 210 -31.84 21.66 18.25
C SER A 210 -33.24 22.00 18.76
N SER A 211 -34.11 21.00 18.89
CA SER A 211 -35.45 21.13 19.48
C SER A 211 -35.41 21.50 20.97
N THR A 212 -34.45 20.94 21.72
CA THR A 212 -34.37 21.13 23.18
C THR A 212 -33.68 22.44 23.60
N LYS A 213 -32.71 22.93 22.81
CA LYS A 213 -31.94 24.15 23.15
C LYS A 213 -32.61 25.46 22.77
N GLY A 214 -33.72 25.42 22.04
CA GLY A 214 -34.44 26.61 21.61
C GLY A 214 -33.67 27.39 20.55
N ALA A 215 -34.40 27.80 19.51
CA ALA A 215 -33.96 28.87 18.63
C ALA A 215 -33.38 30.04 19.47
N PRO A 216 -32.28 30.68 19.05
CA PRO A 216 -31.95 32.00 19.61
C PRO A 216 -33.18 32.87 19.40
N ASN A 217 -33.72 33.39 20.51
CA ASN A 217 -34.83 34.32 20.60
C ASN A 217 -35.04 35.15 19.32
N THR A 218 -35.91 34.68 18.43
CA THR A 218 -36.54 35.52 17.40
C THR A 218 -37.83 36.12 17.95
N ALA A 219 -37.91 36.30 19.26
CA ALA A 219 -39.00 37.00 19.95
C ALA A 219 -38.75 38.52 20.05
N GLY A 220 -37.75 39.06 19.34
CA GLY A 220 -37.43 40.49 19.39
C GLY A 220 -36.59 41.08 18.26
N LEU A 221 -36.25 40.33 17.20
CA LEU A 221 -35.52 40.89 16.05
C LEU A 221 -36.44 41.06 14.85
N SER A 222 -36.29 42.21 14.19
CA SER A 222 -36.94 42.55 12.92
C SER A 222 -36.65 41.46 11.87
N ILE A 223 -37.64 41.15 11.03
CA ILE A 223 -37.60 40.19 9.91
C ILE A 223 -36.35 40.39 9.02
N THR A 224 -35.80 41.62 8.97
CA THR A 224 -34.61 41.97 8.20
C THR A 224 -33.29 41.42 8.76
N GLU A 225 -33.18 41.21 10.07
CA GLU A 225 -31.95 40.72 10.73
C GLU A 225 -31.93 39.19 10.79
N ALA A 226 -33.09 38.55 10.90
CA ALA A 226 -33.22 37.10 10.79
C ALA A 226 -32.83 36.59 9.39
N MET A 227 -33.09 37.37 8.34
CA MET A 227 -32.67 37.06 6.96
C MET A 227 -31.16 37.24 6.73
N ALA A 228 -30.48 38.07 7.51
CA ALA A 228 -29.04 38.32 7.37
C ALA A 228 -28.16 37.23 8.04
N GLY A 229 -28.71 36.47 8.99
CA GLY A 229 -28.03 35.34 9.67
C GLY A 229 -28.15 33.99 8.97
N MET A 230 -29.06 33.84 7.98
CA MET A 230 -29.24 32.61 7.19
C MET A 230 -28.18 32.41 6.08
N GLY A 231 -27.08 33.17 6.12
CA GLY A 231 -25.97 33.06 5.17
C GLY A 231 -24.85 32.10 5.60
N GLU A 232 -24.87 31.60 6.84
CA GLU A 232 -23.87 30.65 7.33
C GLU A 232 -24.32 29.21 7.08
N ARG A 233 -23.82 28.66 5.97
CA ARG A 233 -23.70 27.22 5.62
C ARG A 233 -24.71 26.31 6.30
N GLU A 234 -25.70 25.82 5.54
CA GLU A 234 -26.36 24.55 5.88
C GLU A 234 -25.28 23.54 6.28
N GLU A 235 -25.19 23.22 7.56
CA GLU A 235 -24.40 22.10 8.04
C GLU A 235 -25.07 20.86 7.42
N GLY A 236 -24.45 20.33 6.36
CA GLY A 236 -25.00 19.18 5.66
C GLY A 236 -25.15 18.01 6.63
N SER A 237 -26.23 17.24 6.48
CA SER A 237 -26.50 16.08 7.34
C SER A 237 -25.31 15.12 7.37
N TRP A 238 -25.09 14.52 8.53
CA TRP A 238 -24.06 13.50 8.73
C TRP A 238 -24.26 12.36 7.74
N GLU A 239 -25.51 11.88 7.57
CA GLU A 239 -25.87 10.86 6.58
C GLU A 239 -25.55 11.32 5.16
N GLY A 240 -25.85 12.58 4.82
CA GLY A 240 -25.54 13.18 3.52
C GLY A 240 -24.05 13.13 3.18
N SER A 241 -23.18 13.44 4.14
CA SER A 241 -21.73 13.38 3.96
C SER A 241 -21.23 11.95 3.69
N VAL A 242 -21.82 10.96 4.37
CA VAL A 242 -21.48 9.55 4.19
C VAL A 242 -22.01 9.03 2.85
N ASP A 243 -23.19 9.47 2.43
CA ASP A 243 -23.78 9.11 1.14
C ASP A 243 -22.99 9.69 -0.04
N GLU A 244 -22.48 10.91 0.08
CA GLU A 244 -21.55 11.48 -0.92
C GLU A 244 -20.29 10.62 -1.03
N ALA A 245 -19.69 10.25 0.11
CA ALA A 245 -18.50 9.40 0.12
C ALA A 245 -18.79 8.00 -0.48
N LEU A 246 -19.96 7.42 -0.20
CA LEU A 246 -20.42 6.16 -0.79
C LEU A 246 -20.56 6.27 -2.30
N HIS A 247 -21.16 7.36 -2.79
CA HIS A 247 -21.34 7.61 -4.21
C HIS A 247 -19.98 7.70 -4.93
N VAL A 248 -19.00 8.38 -4.34
CA VAL A 248 -17.63 8.46 -4.89
C VAL A 248 -16.97 7.08 -4.96
N VAL A 249 -17.05 6.28 -3.89
CA VAL A 249 -16.45 4.93 -3.87
C VAL A 249 -17.16 3.99 -4.86
N HIS A 250 -18.50 4.05 -4.91
CA HIS A 250 -19.29 3.28 -5.86
C HIS A 250 -18.95 3.65 -7.31
N GLY A 251 -18.87 4.94 -7.61
CA GLY A 251 -18.46 5.46 -8.91
C GLY A 251 -17.07 4.97 -9.34
N ARG A 252 -16.11 4.88 -8.41
CA ARG A 252 -14.78 4.28 -8.68
C ARG A 252 -14.87 2.81 -9.07
N ILE A 253 -15.70 2.01 -8.38
CA ILE A 253 -15.88 0.58 -8.66
C ILE A 253 -16.56 0.37 -10.03
N VAL A 254 -17.61 1.13 -10.32
CA VAL A 254 -18.34 1.07 -11.59
C VAL A 254 -17.47 1.56 -12.75
N GLY A 255 -16.78 2.68 -12.56
CA GLY A 255 -15.87 3.22 -13.58
C GLY A 255 -14.71 2.27 -13.90
N GLU A 256 -14.17 1.55 -12.92
CA GLU A 256 -13.16 0.51 -13.19
C GLU A 256 -13.76 -0.68 -13.96
N LYS A 257 -15.00 -1.08 -13.63
CA LYS A 257 -15.71 -2.15 -14.34
C LYS A 257 -15.88 -1.81 -15.82
N GLU A 258 -16.27 -0.57 -16.14
CA GLU A 258 -16.50 -0.15 -17.53
C GLU A 258 -15.19 -0.06 -18.32
N LYS A 259 -14.15 0.56 -17.74
CA LYS A 259 -12.80 0.58 -18.35
C LYS A 259 -12.27 -0.83 -18.63
N ASN A 260 -12.50 -1.76 -17.71
CA ASN A 260 -12.12 -3.15 -17.89
C ASN A 260 -12.95 -3.84 -18.98
N ARG A 261 -14.25 -3.53 -19.12
CA ARG A 261 -15.09 -4.04 -20.20
C ARG A 261 -14.60 -3.57 -21.56
N GLU A 262 -14.35 -2.26 -21.72
CA GLU A 262 -13.80 -1.69 -22.95
C GLU A 262 -12.43 -2.30 -23.30
N MET A 263 -11.56 -2.45 -22.31
CA MET A 263 -10.25 -3.07 -22.52
C MET A 263 -10.34 -4.54 -22.91
N ALA A 264 -11.28 -5.29 -22.32
CA ALA A 264 -11.53 -6.67 -22.69
C ALA A 264 -11.98 -6.79 -24.15
N ALA A 265 -12.88 -5.91 -24.62
CA ALA A 265 -13.32 -5.88 -26.00
C ALA A 265 -12.15 -5.61 -26.97
N LYS A 266 -11.28 -4.65 -26.64
CA LYS A 266 -10.07 -4.37 -27.43
C LYS A 266 -9.12 -5.56 -27.48
N MET A 267 -8.95 -6.26 -26.36
CA MET A 267 -8.11 -7.47 -26.31
C MET A 267 -8.73 -8.64 -27.09
N GLN A 268 -10.06 -8.78 -27.08
CA GLN A 268 -10.76 -9.79 -27.88
C GLN A 268 -10.52 -9.57 -29.37
N GLY A 269 -10.62 -8.32 -29.85
CA GLY A 269 -10.31 -8.01 -31.23
C GLY A 269 -8.87 -8.35 -31.65
N VAL A 270 -7.90 -8.33 -30.71
CA VAL A 270 -6.53 -8.82 -30.98
C VAL A 270 -6.51 -10.34 -31.13
N VAL A 271 -7.23 -11.05 -30.27
CA VAL A 271 -7.33 -12.53 -30.33
C VAL A 271 -7.95 -12.96 -31.65
N ASP A 272 -9.01 -12.29 -32.09
CA ASP A 272 -9.73 -12.61 -33.32
C ASP A 272 -8.84 -12.41 -34.55
N ARG A 273 -8.13 -11.27 -34.64
CA ARG A 273 -7.16 -11.03 -35.73
C ARG A 273 -6.01 -12.03 -35.75
N GLU A 274 -5.45 -12.36 -34.58
CA GLU A 274 -4.37 -13.37 -34.49
C GLU A 274 -4.90 -14.77 -34.83
N ARG A 275 -6.16 -15.08 -34.52
CA ARG A 275 -6.81 -16.35 -34.85
C ARG A 275 -7.00 -16.49 -36.35
N GLU A 276 -7.51 -15.47 -37.03
CA GLU A 276 -7.70 -15.49 -38.49
C GLU A 276 -6.39 -15.75 -39.23
N VAL A 277 -5.32 -15.05 -38.85
CA VAL A 277 -4.00 -15.25 -39.46
C VAL A 277 -3.44 -16.63 -39.13
N PHE A 278 -3.58 -17.07 -37.87
CA PHE A 278 -3.13 -18.39 -37.46
C PHE A 278 -3.84 -19.51 -38.24
N GLU A 279 -5.15 -19.40 -38.46
CA GLU A 279 -5.94 -20.37 -39.21
C GLU A 279 -5.47 -20.43 -40.67
N ARG A 280 -5.25 -19.29 -41.33
CA ARG A 280 -4.67 -19.22 -42.69
C ARG A 280 -3.28 -19.87 -42.77
N GLU A 281 -2.34 -19.42 -41.94
CA GLU A 281 -0.96 -19.95 -41.90
C GLU A 281 -0.93 -21.45 -41.55
N SER A 282 -1.86 -21.92 -40.73
CA SER A 282 -1.96 -23.33 -40.36
C SER A 282 -2.56 -24.21 -41.45
N TRP A 283 -3.45 -23.66 -42.27
CA TRP A 283 -3.97 -24.34 -43.46
C TRP A 283 -2.88 -24.46 -44.53
N GLU A 284 -2.17 -23.37 -44.82
CA GLU A 284 -1.06 -23.34 -45.78
C GLU A 284 0.04 -24.36 -45.41
N ARG A 285 0.44 -24.42 -44.12
CA ARG A 285 1.40 -25.42 -43.64
C ARG A 285 0.92 -26.85 -43.83
N LYS A 286 -0.37 -27.13 -43.63
CA LYS A 286 -0.94 -28.48 -43.82
C LYS A 286 -0.94 -28.87 -45.30
N GLU A 287 -1.24 -27.94 -46.20
CA GLU A 287 -1.19 -28.18 -47.64
C GLU A 287 0.25 -28.38 -48.13
N GLU A 288 1.21 -27.58 -47.65
CA GLU A 288 2.64 -27.76 -47.98
C GLU A 288 3.17 -29.10 -47.47
N ASP A 289 2.83 -29.49 -46.24
CA ASP A 289 3.17 -30.80 -45.69
C ASP A 289 2.54 -31.95 -46.49
N ARG A 290 1.30 -31.78 -46.98
CA ARG A 290 0.63 -32.77 -47.85
C ARG A 290 1.39 -32.90 -49.16
N ARG A 291 1.68 -31.79 -49.84
CA ARG A 291 2.43 -31.76 -51.10
C ARG A 291 3.84 -32.36 -50.94
N ARG A 292 4.51 -32.09 -49.82
CA ARG A 292 5.83 -32.66 -49.52
C ARG A 292 5.78 -34.18 -49.32
N ARG A 293 4.71 -34.69 -48.70
CA ARG A 293 4.50 -36.15 -48.54
C ARG A 293 4.19 -36.83 -49.87
N GLU A 294 3.39 -36.20 -50.73
CA GLU A 294 3.10 -36.69 -52.09
C GLU A 294 4.39 -36.78 -52.91
N LEU A 295 5.18 -35.70 -52.99
CA LEU A 295 6.49 -35.72 -53.67
C LEU A 295 7.46 -36.76 -53.12
N SER A 296 7.49 -36.97 -51.80
CA SER A 296 8.31 -38.01 -51.18
C SER A 296 7.79 -39.42 -51.45
N SER A 297 6.49 -39.60 -51.67
CA SER A 297 5.88 -40.87 -52.04
C SER A 297 6.21 -41.21 -53.49
N ASP A 298 6.12 -40.22 -54.38
CA ASP A 298 6.46 -40.36 -55.80
C ASP A 298 7.95 -40.69 -55.99
N ASP A 299 8.86 -40.04 -55.25
CA ASP A 299 10.30 -40.37 -55.30
C ASP A 299 10.58 -41.81 -54.80
N ARG A 300 9.86 -42.27 -53.77
CA ARG A 300 9.96 -43.66 -53.29
C ARG A 300 9.43 -44.66 -54.33
N GLN A 301 8.32 -44.34 -54.97
CA GLN A 301 7.72 -45.18 -56.01
C GLN A 301 8.64 -45.28 -57.23
N GLN A 302 9.20 -44.16 -57.69
CA GLN A 302 10.17 -44.12 -58.79
C GLN A 302 11.44 -44.91 -58.48
N ARG A 303 11.96 -44.82 -57.24
CA ARG A 303 13.11 -45.64 -56.80
C ARG A 303 12.80 -47.13 -56.81
N HIS A 304 11.61 -47.53 -56.37
CA HIS A 304 11.18 -48.93 -56.36
C HIS A 304 11.02 -49.50 -57.77
N ASP A 305 10.43 -48.73 -58.68
CA ASP A 305 10.22 -49.13 -60.07
C ASP A 305 11.55 -49.20 -60.85
N ALA A 306 12.50 -48.29 -60.58
CA ALA A 306 13.85 -48.34 -61.14
C ALA A 306 14.64 -49.57 -60.68
N THR A 307 14.42 -50.08 -59.45
CA THR A 307 15.07 -51.30 -58.96
C THR A 307 14.46 -52.60 -59.49
N ASN A 308 13.18 -52.61 -59.88
CA ASN A 308 12.51 -53.79 -60.43
C ASN A 308 12.58 -53.89 -61.96
N GLY A 309 12.97 -52.82 -62.65
CA GLY A 309 13.16 -52.79 -64.11
C GLY A 309 14.51 -53.34 -64.61
N VAL A 310 15.41 -53.78 -63.73
CA VAL A 310 16.68 -54.43 -64.10
C VAL A 310 16.53 -55.94 -63.97
N LYS A 311 15.89 -56.57 -64.97
CA LYS A 311 15.95 -58.01 -65.23
C LYS A 311 16.07 -58.26 -66.72
#